data_AF-A0A7V9THY5-F1
#
_entry.id   AF-A0A7V9THY5-F1
#
_cell.length_a   1.000
_cell.length_b   1.000
_cell.length_c   1.000
_cell.angle_alpha   90.00
_cell.angle_beta   90.00
_cell.angle_gamma   90.00
#
_symmetry.space_group_name_H-M   'P 1'
#
loop_
_entity.id
_entity.type
_entity.pdbx_description
1 polymer ?
#
loop_
_entity_poly.entity_id
_entity_poly.type
_entity_poly.pdbx_seq_one_letter_code
_entity_poly.pdbx_strand_id
1 'polypeptide(L)'
;MSWRTAMIWGTGALLLLTVAGCSPFYVLRAGYEEAKILSRRQPIERMVEDPATPPEQRGKLALVLEARQFAADSLGLEVGRSYTAFSQLDSDTLAFVLSAAHK
;
A
#
# COMPACT_ATOMS: atom_id res chain seq x y z
N MET A 1 -2.87 -18.74 -48.88
CA MET A 1 -2.97 -18.05 -47.57
C MET A 1 -1.59 -18.09 -46.95
N SER A 2 -0.86 -16.96 -46.90
CA SER A 2 0.60 -17.00 -46.71
C SER A 2 0.95 -17.31 -45.25
N TRP A 3 1.97 -18.15 -45.02
CA TRP A 3 2.51 -18.51 -43.70
C TRP A 3 2.77 -17.28 -42.81
N ARG A 4 3.09 -16.15 -43.43
CA ARG A 4 3.34 -14.85 -42.80
C ARG A 4 2.08 -14.29 -42.13
N THR A 5 0.90 -14.42 -42.74
CA THR A 5 -0.34 -13.97 -42.10
C THR A 5 -0.66 -14.83 -40.89
N ALA A 6 -0.54 -16.16 -41.01
CA ALA A 6 -0.80 -17.08 -39.89
C ALA A 6 0.09 -16.81 -38.67
N MET A 7 1.39 -16.50 -38.88
CA MET A 7 2.28 -16.08 -37.80
C MET A 7 1.85 -14.75 -37.15
N ILE A 8 1.45 -13.76 -37.93
CA ILE A 8 0.99 -12.45 -37.42
C ILE A 8 -0.28 -12.59 -36.57
N TRP A 9 -1.23 -13.41 -37.01
CA TRP A 9 -2.45 -13.69 -36.25
C TRP A 9 -2.16 -14.49 -34.97
N GLY A 10 -1.23 -15.46 -35.05
CA GLY A 10 -0.81 -16.26 -33.88
C GLY A 10 -0.12 -15.43 -32.81
N THR A 11 0.80 -14.54 -33.18
CA THR A 11 1.47 -13.64 -32.23
C THR A 11 0.50 -12.60 -31.67
N GLY A 12 -0.39 -12.04 -32.50
CA GLY A 12 -1.43 -11.11 -32.06
C GLY A 12 -2.38 -11.73 -31.02
N ALA A 13 -2.83 -12.96 -31.23
CA ALA A 13 -3.70 -13.69 -30.31
C ALA A 13 -3.02 -13.99 -28.97
N LEU A 14 -1.74 -14.40 -29.00
CA LEU A 14 -0.96 -14.66 -27.79
C LEU A 14 -0.76 -13.39 -26.96
N LEU A 15 -0.52 -12.25 -27.60
CA LEU A 15 -0.31 -10.96 -26.95
C LEU A 15 -1.61 -10.39 -26.36
N LEU A 16 -2.76 -10.64 -27.01
CA LEU A 16 -4.08 -10.32 -26.47
C LEU A 16 -4.40 -11.16 -25.21
N LEU A 17 -4.06 -12.46 -25.21
CA LEU A 17 -4.29 -13.35 -24.07
C LEU A 17 -3.47 -12.97 -22.83
N THR A 18 -2.22 -12.53 -23.00
CA THR A 18 -1.36 -12.11 -21.87
C THR A 18 -1.84 -10.81 -21.23
N VAL A 19 -2.36 -9.87 -22.03
CA VAL A 19 -2.94 -8.61 -21.52
C VAL A 19 -4.29 -8.84 -20.83
N ALA A 20 -5.12 -9.76 -21.33
CA ALA A 20 -6.43 -10.05 -20.76
C ALA A 20 -6.38 -10.93 -19.49
N GLY A 21 -5.43 -11.87 -19.40
CA GLY A 21 -5.41 -12.87 -18.32
C GLY A 21 -4.69 -12.44 -17.03
N CYS A 22 -3.65 -11.59 -17.12
CA CYS A 22 -2.76 -11.32 -15.98
C CYS A 22 -3.00 -9.95 -15.31
N SER A 23 -3.97 -9.17 -15.78
CA SER A 23 -4.26 -7.79 -15.33
C SER A 23 -2.98 -6.95 -15.06
N PRO A 24 -2.05 -6.84 -16.04
CA PRO A 24 -0.77 -6.17 -15.82
C PRO A 24 -0.94 -4.70 -15.41
N PHE A 25 -1.99 -4.03 -15.91
CA PHE A 25 -2.32 -2.66 -15.54
C PHE A 25 -2.73 -2.51 -14.07
N TYR A 26 -3.43 -3.51 -13.51
CA TYR A 26 -3.79 -3.49 -12.09
C TYR A 26 -2.53 -3.57 -11.22
N VAL A 27 -1.63 -4.51 -11.52
CA VAL A 27 -0.38 -4.68 -10.76
C VAL A 27 0.50 -3.44 -10.86
N LEU A 28 0.64 -2.86 -12.06
CA LEU A 28 1.38 -1.61 -12.26
C LEU A 28 0.78 -0.46 -11.46
N ARG A 29 -0.55 -0.33 -11.46
CA ARG A 29 -1.24 0.70 -10.67
C ARG A 29 -1.06 0.47 -9.17
N ALA A 30 -1.20 -0.77 -8.69
CA ALA A 30 -1.00 -1.11 -7.29
C ALA A 30 0.44 -0.79 -6.85
N GLY A 31 1.44 -1.17 -7.65
CA GLY A 31 2.84 -0.85 -7.38
C GLY A 31 3.12 0.66 -7.39
N TYR A 32 2.51 1.41 -8.31
CA TYR A 32 2.62 2.86 -8.34
C TYR A 32 2.03 3.53 -7.10
N GLU A 33 0.82 3.16 -6.68
CA GLU A 33 0.19 3.72 -5.48
C GLU A 33 0.94 3.33 -4.20
N GLU A 34 1.42 2.09 -4.10
CA GLU A 34 2.28 1.66 -2.98
C GLU A 34 3.56 2.50 -2.94
N ALA A 35 4.25 2.67 -4.07
CA ALA A 35 5.45 3.51 -4.14
C ALA A 35 5.16 4.97 -3.73
N LYS A 36 4.01 5.51 -4.12
CA LYS A 36 3.54 6.84 -3.71
C LYS A 36 3.35 6.94 -2.19
N ILE A 37 2.72 5.95 -1.55
CA ILE A 37 2.58 5.88 -0.09
C ILE A 37 3.96 5.80 0.58
N LEU A 38 4.79 4.87 0.13
CA LEU A 38 6.10 4.62 0.74
C LEU A 38 7.05 5.82 0.66
N SER A 39 6.96 6.62 -0.41
CA SER A 39 7.76 7.83 -0.60
C SER A 39 7.31 9.01 0.27
N ARG A 40 6.07 9.03 0.75
CA ARG A 40 5.51 10.10 1.59
C ARG A 40 5.62 9.84 3.09
N ARG A 41 6.18 8.69 3.49
CA ARG A 41 6.31 8.30 4.90
C ARG A 41 7.17 9.29 5.67
N GLN A 42 6.71 9.66 6.85
CA GLN A 42 7.40 10.51 7.81
C GLN A 42 7.53 9.80 9.16
N PRO A 43 8.65 9.98 9.90
CA PRO A 43 8.79 9.44 11.25
C PRO A 43 7.75 10.05 12.18
N ILE A 44 7.07 9.21 12.96
CA ILE A 44 6.00 9.62 13.88
C ILE A 44 6.53 10.58 14.94
N GLU A 45 7.71 10.30 15.50
CA GLU A 45 8.38 11.15 16.49
C GLU A 45 8.52 12.60 16.01
N ARG A 46 8.96 12.79 14.76
CA ARG A 46 9.09 14.14 14.16
C ARG A 46 7.74 14.83 13.98
N MET A 47 6.72 14.08 13.57
CA MET A 47 5.38 14.65 13.38
C MET A 47 4.74 15.05 14.70
N VAL A 48 5.03 14.34 15.80
CA VAL A 48 4.50 14.68 17.13
C VAL A 48 5.13 15.98 17.66
N GLU A 49 6.41 16.20 17.37
CA GLU A 49 7.13 17.43 17.75
C GLU A 49 6.80 18.62 16.84
N ASP A 50 6.35 18.38 15.61
CA ASP A 50 6.05 19.43 14.64
C ASP A 50 4.75 20.19 15.00
N PRO A 51 4.82 21.51 15.28
CA PRO A 51 3.63 22.32 15.56
C PRO A 51 2.70 22.48 14.35
N ALA A 52 3.15 22.19 13.14
CA ALA A 52 2.31 22.19 11.94
C ALA A 52 1.40 20.94 11.86
N THR A 53 1.68 19.88 12.63
CA THR A 53 0.81 18.70 12.69
C THR A 53 -0.50 19.04 13.41
N PRO A 54 -1.67 18.78 12.80
CA PRO A 54 -2.96 19.02 13.43
C PRO A 54 -3.06 18.37 14.82
N PRO A 55 -3.61 19.07 15.84
CA PRO A 55 -3.60 18.57 17.23
C PRO A 55 -4.22 17.19 17.42
N GLU A 56 -5.30 16.90 16.70
CA GLU A 56 -5.96 15.59 16.73
C GLU A 56 -5.05 14.49 16.17
N GLN A 57 -4.40 14.74 15.04
CA GLN A 57 -3.47 13.81 14.41
C GLN A 57 -2.26 13.57 15.32
N ARG A 58 -1.69 14.64 15.86
CA ARG A 58 -0.58 14.57 16.83
C ARG A 58 -0.94 13.71 18.05
N GLY A 59 -2.14 13.87 18.60
CA GLY A 59 -2.62 13.05 19.73
C GLY A 59 -2.70 11.57 19.39
N LYS A 60 -3.28 11.21 18.23
CA LYS A 60 -3.34 9.82 17.76
C LYS A 60 -1.95 9.23 17.53
N LEU A 61 -1.03 10.01 16.96
CA LEU A 61 0.35 9.61 16.71
C LEU A 61 1.15 9.40 18.00
N ALA A 62 0.96 10.26 19.01
CA ALA A 62 1.55 10.08 20.34
C ALA A 62 1.07 8.78 21.00
N LEU A 63 -0.23 8.48 20.92
CA LEU A 63 -0.79 7.23 21.43
C LEU A 63 -0.17 5.98 20.79
N VAL A 64 0.17 6.04 19.50
CA VAL A 64 0.88 4.93 18.81
C VAL A 64 2.26 4.69 19.43
N LEU A 65 3.00 5.75 19.75
CA LEU A 65 4.32 5.62 20.40
C LEU A 65 4.20 5.07 21.82
N GLU A 66 3.21 5.54 22.58
CA GLU A 66 2.92 5.02 23.92
C GLU A 66 2.55 3.53 23.88
N ALA A 67 1.68 3.13 22.96
CA ALA A 67 1.29 1.73 22.79
C ALA A 67 2.49 0.85 22.39
N ARG A 68 3.38 1.37 21.53
CA ARG A 68 4.63 0.69 21.17
C ARG A 68 5.54 0.52 22.39
N GLN A 69 5.65 1.54 23.23
CA GLN A 69 6.46 1.45 24.43
C GLN A 69 5.88 0.47 25.45
N PHE A 70 4.56 0.47 25.63
CA PHE A 70 3.87 -0.53 26.45
C PHE A 70 4.10 -1.97 25.95
N ALA A 71 4.05 -2.19 24.64
CA ALA A 71 4.31 -3.50 24.06
C ALA A 71 5.73 -4.00 24.33
N ALA A 72 6.73 -3.11 24.31
CA ALA A 72 8.10 -3.46 24.66
C ALA A 72 8.25 -3.71 26.17
N ASP A 73 7.82 -2.73 26.98
CA ASP A 73 8.17 -2.67 28.40
C ASP A 73 7.28 -3.60 29.25
N SER A 74 6.00 -3.74 28.91
CA SER A 74 5.02 -4.49 29.71
C SER A 74 4.74 -5.88 29.15
N LEU A 75 4.77 -6.04 27.83
CA LEU A 75 4.47 -7.31 27.17
C LEU A 75 5.74 -8.07 26.72
N GLY A 76 6.92 -7.43 26.77
CA GLY A 76 8.18 -8.05 26.35
C GLY A 76 8.25 -8.35 24.85
N LEU A 77 7.49 -7.62 24.02
CA LEU A 77 7.47 -7.84 22.57
C LEU A 77 8.65 -7.14 21.87
N GLU A 78 9.22 -7.78 20.86
CA GLU A 78 10.22 -7.17 19.99
C GLU A 78 9.56 -6.16 19.02
N VAL A 79 9.50 -4.90 19.43
CA VAL A 79 8.81 -3.85 18.65
C VAL A 79 9.61 -3.33 17.45
N GLY A 80 10.93 -3.55 17.40
CA GLY A 80 11.77 -3.24 16.24
C GLY A 80 11.50 -1.87 15.59
N ARG A 81 11.22 -1.86 14.28
CA ARG A 81 10.80 -0.65 13.53
C ARG A 81 9.29 -0.61 13.24
N SER A 82 8.51 -1.47 13.90
CA SER A 82 7.07 -1.51 13.71
C SER A 82 6.45 -0.21 14.22
N TYR A 83 5.52 0.34 13.44
CA TYR A 83 4.73 1.52 13.79
C TYR A 83 5.56 2.77 14.14
N THR A 84 6.69 3.01 13.47
CA THR A 84 7.53 4.21 13.68
C THR A 84 7.35 5.31 12.63
N ALA A 85 6.65 5.02 11.53
CA ALA A 85 6.42 5.95 10.43
C ALA A 85 4.94 5.99 10.04
N PHE A 86 4.51 7.16 9.60
CA PHE A 86 3.15 7.44 9.15
C PHE A 86 3.18 8.02 7.73
N SER A 87 2.19 7.67 6.90
CA SER A 87 1.97 8.31 5.60
C SER A 87 0.55 8.82 5.54
N GLN A 88 0.40 10.14 5.37
CA GLN A 88 -0.93 10.72 5.14
C GLN A 88 -1.44 10.27 3.77
N LEU A 89 -2.68 9.80 3.74
CA LEU A 89 -3.39 9.47 2.50
C LEU A 89 -4.25 10.65 2.06
N ASP A 90 -4.43 10.77 0.75
CA ASP A 90 -5.34 11.74 0.13
C ASP A 90 -6.82 11.27 0.24
N SER A 91 -7.03 9.98 0.54
CA SER A 91 -8.33 9.30 0.69
C SER A 91 -8.53 8.89 2.15
N ASP A 92 -9.78 8.81 2.59
CA ASP A 92 -10.16 8.33 3.92
C ASP A 92 -9.98 6.80 4.08
N THR A 93 -9.87 6.06 2.98
CA THR A 93 -9.69 4.61 2.98
C THR A 93 -8.42 4.20 2.24
N LEU A 94 -7.61 3.33 2.88
CA LEU A 94 -6.41 2.74 2.29
C LEU A 94 -6.74 1.60 1.31
N ALA A 95 -7.51 0.61 1.75
CA ALA A 95 -7.87 -0.56 0.97
C ALA A 95 -9.23 -1.13 1.41
N PHE A 96 -9.93 -1.76 0.46
CA PHE A 96 -11.15 -2.53 0.74
C PHE A 96 -10.85 -4.02 0.58
N VAL A 97 -11.21 -4.80 1.60
CA VAL A 97 -11.19 -6.26 1.52
C VAL A 97 -12.64 -6.70 1.25
N LEU A 98 -12.92 -7.14 0.02
CA LEU A 98 -14.25 -7.57 -0.40
C LEU A 98 -14.33 -9.10 -0.36
N SER A 99 -15.33 -9.62 0.34
CA SER A 99 -15.67 -11.04 0.35
C SER A 99 -17.12 -11.25 -0.12
N ALA A 100 -17.37 -12.29 -0.92
CA ALA A 100 -18.69 -12.69 -1.36
C ALA A 100 -18.91 -14.19 -1.10
N ALA A 101 -20.14 -14.57 -0.74
CA ALA A 101 -20.58 -15.96 -0.62
C ALA A 101 -21.82 -16.18 -1.46
N HIS A 102 -21.95 -17.37 -2.07
CA HIS A 102 -23.18 -17.74 -2.77
C HIS A 102 -24.30 -17.95 -1.73
N LYS A 103 -25.51 -17.51 -2.07
CA LYS A 103 -26.73 -17.84 -1.30
C LYS A 103 -27.07 -19.31 -1.42
#